data_AF-A0A3A5L6D9-F1
#
_entry.id   AF-A0A3A5L6D9-F1
#
_cell.length_a   1.000
_cell.length_b   1.000
_cell.length_c   1.000
_cell.angle_alpha   90.00
_cell.angle_beta   90.00
_cell.angle_gamma   90.00
#
_symmetry.space_group_name_H-M   'P 1'
#
loop_
_entity.id
_entity.type
_entity.pdbx_description
1 polymer ?
#
loop_
_entity_poly.entity_id
_entity_poly.type
_entity_poly.pdbx_seq_one_letter_code
_entity_poly.pdbx_strand_id
1 'polypeptide(L)' 'MSELSKRLDELRAGNKSIWLVENDGTTHHLNAAGNSVSIIDGKGSEYIEVTDERSTVLYNLSGVKLIRIS' A
#
# COMPACT_ATOMS: atom_id res chain seq x y z
N MET A 1 1.82 3.80 16.02
CA MET A 1 1.01 3.74 14.79
C MET A 1 1.45 4.90 13.92
N SER A 2 2.00 4.62 12.73
CA SER A 2 2.58 5.67 11.87
C SER A 2 1.47 6.45 11.17
N GLU A 3 1.77 7.68 10.73
CA GLU A 3 0.83 8.52 9.98
C GLU A 3 0.38 7.81 8.69
N LEU A 4 1.24 6.97 8.13
CA LEU A 4 0.95 6.15 6.98
C LEU A 4 -0.09 5.06 7.28
N SER A 5 0.05 4.38 8.44
CA SER A 5 -0.94 3.37 8.87
C SER A 5 -2.34 3.96 9.00
N LYS A 6 -2.46 5.15 9.62
CA LYS A 6 -3.75 5.84 9.77
C LYS A 6 -4.37 6.19 8.42
N ARG A 7 -3.58 6.75 7.51
CA ARG A 7 -4.05 7.10 6.16
C ARG A 7 -4.49 5.85 5.40
N LEU A 8 -3.86 4.70 5.60
CA LEU A 8 -4.26 3.43 4.98
C LEU A 8 -5.53 2.82 5.59
N ASP A 9 -5.73 2.92 6.90
CA ASP A 9 -6.98 2.50 7.52
C ASP A 9 -8.18 3.34 7.02
N GLU A 10 -7.99 4.63 6.77
CA GLU A 10 -9.00 5.48 6.13
C GLU A 10 -9.32 5.04 4.67
N LEU A 11 -8.37 4.40 3.97
CA LEU A 11 -8.58 3.88 2.60
C LEU A 11 -9.46 2.64 2.58
N ARG A 12 -9.28 1.76 3.57
CA ARG A 12 -10.12 0.56 3.74
C ARG A 12 -11.60 0.94 3.89
N ALA A 13 -11.87 2.07 4.53
CA ALA A 13 -13.23 2.59 4.69
C ALA A 13 -13.82 3.19 3.39
N GLY A 14 -12.99 3.53 2.40
CA GLY A 14 -13.38 4.35 1.25
C GLY A 14 -13.26 3.71 -0.14
N ASN A 15 -12.79 2.47 -0.27
CA ASN A 15 -12.55 1.80 -1.57
C ASN A 15 -11.68 2.64 -2.54
N LYS A 16 -10.71 3.39 -2.01
CA LYS A 16 -9.88 4.32 -2.79
C LYS A 16 -8.73 3.63 -3.51
N SER A 17 -8.27 4.19 -4.63
CA SER A 17 -7.08 3.68 -5.32
C SER A 17 -5.79 4.20 -4.68
N ILE A 18 -4.78 3.33 -4.59
CA ILE A 18 -3.46 3.68 -4.06
C ILE A 18 -2.47 3.64 -5.21
N TRP A 19 -1.60 4.64 -5.27
CA TRP A 19 -0.52 4.73 -6.23
C TRP A 19 0.80 4.84 -5.48
N LEU A 20 1.68 3.87 -5.68
CA LEU A 20 3.03 3.87 -5.13
C LEU A 20 3.98 4.35 -6.22
N VAL A 21 4.73 5.41 -5.95
CA VAL A 21 5.77 5.90 -6.84
C VAL A 21 7.12 5.59 -6.21
N GLU A 22 7.91 4.75 -6.88
CA GLU A 22 9.23 4.35 -6.46
C GLU A 22 10.29 5.43 -6.75
N ASN A 23 11.47 5.29 -6.14
CA ASN A 23 12.59 6.22 -6.29
C ASN A 23 13.11 6.34 -7.73
N ASP A 24 12.96 5.28 -8.54
CA ASP A 24 13.32 5.25 -9.96
C ASP A 24 12.24 5.87 -10.87
N GLY A 25 11.10 6.27 -10.30
CA GLY A 25 9.95 6.83 -11.02
C GLY A 25 8.91 5.79 -11.45
N THR A 26 9.15 4.50 -11.21
CA THR A 26 8.18 3.44 -11.45
C THR A 26 6.92 3.69 -10.61
N THR A 27 5.75 3.48 -11.20
CA THR A 27 4.47 3.70 -10.50
C THR A 27 3.65 2.41 -10.48
N HIS A 28 3.23 1.99 -9.29
CA HIS A 28 2.35 0.85 -9.08
C HIS A 28 0.95 1.33 -8.71
N HIS A 29 -0.06 0.85 -9.45
CA HIS A 29 -1.46 1.04 -9.11
C HIS A 29 -1.95 -0.14 -8.28
N LEU A 30 -2.39 0.14 -7.06
CA LEU A 30 -3.03 -0.84 -6.18
C LEU A 30 -4.51 -0.53 -6.14
N ASN A 31 -5.29 -1.46 -6.69
CA ASN A 31 -6.73 -1.40 -6.55
C ASN A 31 -7.10 -1.91 -5.15
N ALA A 32 -7.48 -1.01 -4.24
CA ALA A 32 -7.98 -1.39 -2.92
C ALA A 32 -9.49 -1.69 -2.92
N ALA A 33 -10.20 -1.42 -4.03
CA ALA A 33 -11.62 -1.69 -4.11
C ALA A 33 -11.86 -3.22 -4.18
N GLY A 34 -12.42 -3.77 -3.12
CA GLY A 34 -12.67 -5.22 -2.98
C GLY A 34 -11.48 -6.04 -2.50
N ASN A 35 -10.32 -5.42 -2.25
CA ASN A 35 -9.11 -6.09 -1.77
C ASN A 35 -8.79 -5.64 -0.34
N SER A 36 -8.19 -6.53 0.46
CA SER A 36 -7.66 -6.18 1.78
C SER A 36 -6.29 -5.52 1.62
N VAL A 37 -6.11 -4.33 2.21
CA VAL A 37 -4.82 -3.64 2.22
C VAL A 37 -4.35 -3.43 3.66
N SER A 38 -3.12 -3.83 3.96
CA SER A 38 -2.49 -3.79 5.29
C SER A 38 -1.05 -3.27 5.19
N ILE A 39 -0.55 -2.61 6.25
CA ILE A 39 0.90 -2.42 6.42
C ILE A 39 1.42 -3.52 7.32
N ILE A 40 2.48 -4.19 6.89
CA ILE A 40 3.20 -5.15 7.72
C ILE A 40 4.66 -4.73 7.88
N ASP A 41 5.17 -4.87 9.09
CA ASP A 41 6.60 -4.77 9.37
C ASP A 41 7.24 -6.14 9.15
N GLY A 42 8.20 -6.22 8.22
CA GLY A 42 8.87 -7.46 7.88
C GLY A 42 10.37 -7.27 7.69
N LYS A 43 11.21 -8.04 8.40
CA LYS A 43 12.67 -8.07 8.17
C LYS A 43 13.35 -6.69 8.17
N GLY A 44 12.87 -5.74 8.98
CA GLY A 44 13.44 -4.39 9.08
C GLY A 44 12.96 -3.39 8.02
N SER A 45 11.86 -3.67 7.31
CA SER A 45 11.22 -2.72 6.40
C SER A 45 9.69 -2.80 6.54
N GLU A 46 9.01 -1.69 6.25
CA GLU A 46 7.56 -1.64 6.13
C GLU A 46 7.15 -2.09 4.71
N TYR A 47 6.06 -2.86 4.60
CA TYR A 47 5.49 -3.30 3.33
C TYR A 47 4.01 -2.94 3.29
N ILE A 48 3.51 -2.60 2.10
CA ILE A 48 2.07 -2.65 1.83
C ILE A 48 1.74 -4.02 1.30
N GLU A 49 0.89 -4.71 2.03
CA GLU A 49 0.28 -5.97 1.64
C GLU A 49 -1.08 -5.69 1.01
N VAL A 50 -1.27 -6.20 -0.21
CA VAL A 50 -2.56 -6.17 -0.90
C VAL A 50 -2.97 -7.61 -1.15
N THR A 51 -4.08 -8.03 -0.55
CA THR A 51 -4.65 -9.36 -0.71
C THR A 51 -5.97 -9.27 -1.45
N ASP A 52 -6.04 -9.93 -2.60
CA ASP A 52 -7.28 -10.19 -3.31
C ASP A 52 -7.83 -11.59 -2.95
N GLU A 53 -8.91 -12.03 -3.60
CA GLU A 53 -9.54 -13.33 -3.33
C GLU A 53 -8.63 -14.55 -3.62
N ARG A 54 -7.51 -14.37 -4.31
CA ARG A 54 -6.67 -15.47 -4.83
C ARG A 54 -5.18 -15.34 -4.51
N SER A 55 -4.71 -14.14 -4.18
CA SER A 55 -3.29 -13.82 -4.12
C SER A 55 -3.00 -12.64 -3.20
N THR A 56 -1.79 -12.67 -2.64
CA THR A 56 -1.24 -11.59 -1.81
C THR A 56 -0.01 -11.04 -2.51
N VAL A 57 0.02 -9.72 -2.69
CA VAL A 57 1.15 -8.98 -3.25
C VAL A 57 1.74 -8.06 -2.18
N LEU A 58 3.07 -8.08 -2.05
CA LEU A 58 3.81 -7.27 -1.10
C LEU A 58 4.63 -6.20 -1.83
N TYR A 59 4.45 -4.94 -1.42
CA TYR A 59 5.20 -3.80 -1.93
C TYR A 59 6.11 -3.25 -0.84
N ASN A 60 7.43 -3.29 -1.06
CA ASN A 60 8.41 -2.81 -0.11
C ASN A 60 8.44 -1.28 -0.10
N LEU A 61 8.15 -0.67 1.05
CA LEU A 61 8.10 0.79 1.17
C LEU A 61 9.47 1.45 1.23
N SER A 62 10.56 0.72 1.46
CA SER A 62 11.91 1.30 1.47
C SER A 62 12.30 1.91 0.10
N GLY A 63 11.72 1.41 -0.98
CA GLY A 63 11.92 1.92 -2.35
C GLY A 63 10.91 3.00 -2.76
N VAL A 64 9.88 3.25 -1.95
CA VAL A 64 8.77 4.14 -2.30
C VAL A 64 9.10 5.58 -1.91
N LYS A 65 9.08 6.47 -2.90
CA LYS A 65 9.30 7.91 -2.72
C LYS A 65 8.02 8.63 -2.33
N LEU A 66 6.89 8.23 -2.91
CA LEU A 66 5.61 8.91 -2.75
C LEU A 66 4.46 7.91 -2.77
N ILE A 67 3.51 8.11 -1.88
CA ILE A 67 2.23 7.38 -1.87
C ILE A 67 1.12 8.38 -2.16
N ARG A 68 0.45 8.20 -3.30
CA ARG A 68 -0.68 9.02 -3.72
C ARG A 68 -1.97 8.22 -3.58
N ILE A 69 -3.00 8.90 -3.10
CA ILE A 69 -4.31 8.33 -2.80
C ILE A 69 -5.34 9.13 -3.60
N SER A 70 -6.25 8.45 -4.31
CA SER A 70 -7.39 9.08 -4.98
C SER A 70 -8.69 8.35 -4.66
#